data_AF-A0A844GCE0-F1
#
_entry.id   AF-A0A844GCE0-F1
#
_cell.length_a   1.000
_cell.length_b   1.000
_cell.length_c   1.000
_cell.angle_alpha   90.00
_cell.angle_beta   90.00
_cell.angle_gamma   90.00
#
_symmetry.space_group_name_H-M   'P 1'
#
loop_
_entity.id
_entity.type
_entity.pdbx_description
1 polymer ?
#
loop_
_entity_poly.entity_id
_entity_poly.type
_entity_poly.pdbx_seq_one_letter_code
_entity_poly.pdbx_strand_id
1 'polypeptide(L)'
;MERYLTPNEQQQLLNAAYRVNDPLAQRDYHIMAALLHSGCRITEFSLITLGDTFDALKTGYLFIPRENRKGGKRDHKVFVTKALRLHLVALINLNGSQLSSDPLVPGRFGQPLTVRNYQQRIRYWAKEACR
;
A
#
# COMPACT_ATOMS: atom_id res chain seq x y z
N MET A 1 14.56 -22.13 3.10
CA MET A 1 13.20 -22.31 2.56
C MET A 1 12.48 -20.99 2.75
N GLU A 2 12.03 -20.35 1.67
CA GLU A 2 11.25 -19.12 1.79
C GLU A 2 9.85 -19.48 2.29
N ARG A 3 9.46 -18.93 3.45
CA ARG A 3 8.15 -19.17 4.06
C ARG A 3 7.25 -17.97 3.75
N TYR A 4 6.26 -18.21 2.90
CA TYR A 4 5.25 -17.24 2.52
C TYR A 4 3.98 -17.44 3.35
N LEU A 5 3.19 -16.36 3.52
CA LEU A 5 1.89 -16.45 4.17
C LEU A 5 0.91 -17.24 3.27
N THR A 6 0.29 -18.25 3.85
CA THR A 6 -0.89 -18.91 3.28
C THR A 6 -2.06 -17.93 3.17
N PRO A 7 -3.08 -18.21 2.32
CA PRO A 7 -4.27 -17.35 2.23
C PRO A 7 -4.96 -17.12 3.58
N ASN A 8 -4.99 -18.11 4.46
CA ASN A 8 -5.56 -17.96 5.80
C ASN A 8 -4.71 -17.01 6.67
N GLU A 9 -3.39 -17.15 6.67
CA GLU A 9 -2.50 -16.25 7.40
C GLU A 9 -2.56 -14.81 6.87
N GLN A 10 -2.73 -14.62 5.56
CA GLN A 10 -2.97 -13.30 4.97
C GLN A 10 -4.27 -12.68 5.50
N GLN A 11 -5.36 -13.47 5.53
CA GLN A 11 -6.64 -13.01 6.05
C GLN A 11 -6.56 -12.69 7.55
N GLN A 12 -5.84 -13.50 8.33
CA GLN A 12 -5.60 -13.25 9.76
C GLN A 12 -4.85 -11.93 9.98
N LEU A 13 -3.79 -11.69 9.21
CA LEU A 13 -3.04 -10.43 9.24
C LEU A 13 -3.93 -9.22 8.94
N LEU A 14 -4.71 -9.29 7.86
CA LEU A 14 -5.62 -8.20 7.48
C LEU A 14 -6.71 -7.97 8.52
N ASN A 15 -7.28 -9.05 9.06
CA ASN A 15 -8.32 -8.99 10.09
C ASN A 15 -7.83 -8.34 11.38
N ALA A 16 -6.56 -8.51 11.76
CA ALA A 16 -6.00 -7.87 12.95
C ALA A 16 -6.10 -6.34 12.89
N ALA A 17 -5.82 -5.75 11.72
CA ALA A 17 -5.98 -4.31 11.52
C ALA A 17 -7.46 -3.91 11.33
N TYR A 18 -8.21 -4.67 10.54
CA TYR A 18 -9.60 -4.36 10.19
C TYR A 18 -10.52 -4.22 11.41
N ARG A 19 -10.33 -5.04 12.45
CA ARG A 19 -11.17 -5.06 13.66
C ARG A 19 -10.96 -3.85 14.57
N VAL A 20 -9.90 -3.07 14.36
CA VAL A 20 -9.60 -1.91 15.20
C VAL A 20 -10.25 -0.66 14.59
N ASN A 21 -11.16 -0.04 15.35
CA ASN A 21 -11.86 1.18 14.95
C ASN A 21 -10.99 2.43 15.17
N ASP A 22 -9.86 2.51 14.46
CA ASP A 22 -8.91 3.61 14.49
C ASP A 22 -8.51 4.01 13.06
N PRO A 23 -8.47 5.30 12.68
CA PRO A 23 -8.11 5.72 11.33
C PRO A 23 -6.74 5.24 10.84
N LEU A 24 -5.74 5.13 11.73
CA LEU A 24 -4.42 4.63 11.35
C LEU A 24 -4.46 3.12 11.14
N ALA A 25 -5.23 2.38 11.94
CA ALA A 25 -5.46 0.95 11.72
C ALA A 25 -6.18 0.68 10.39
N GLN A 26 -7.21 1.46 10.06
CA GLN A 26 -7.90 1.35 8.77
C GLN A 26 -6.96 1.66 7.60
N ARG A 27 -6.14 2.71 7.70
CA ARG A 27 -5.11 2.99 6.69
C ARG A 27 -4.14 1.84 6.54
N ASP A 28 -3.65 1.29 7.65
CA ASP A 28 -2.69 0.19 7.64
C ASP A 28 -3.30 -1.11 7.06
N TYR A 29 -4.59 -1.38 7.28
CA TYR A 29 -5.34 -2.44 6.59
C TYR A 29 -5.30 -2.25 5.06
N HIS A 30 -5.65 -1.06 4.57
CA HIS A 30 -5.65 -0.80 3.13
C HIS A 30 -4.25 -0.81 2.52
N ILE A 31 -3.21 -0.39 3.26
CA ILE A 31 -1.81 -0.54 2.84
C ILE A 31 -1.46 -2.02 2.64
N MET A 32 -1.72 -2.86 3.63
CA MET A 32 -1.36 -4.29 3.58
C MET A 32 -2.11 -4.99 2.44
N ALA A 33 -3.40 -4.73 2.29
CA ALA A 33 -4.20 -5.32 1.23
C ALA A 33 -3.79 -4.82 -0.17
N ALA A 34 -3.47 -3.53 -0.32
CA ALA A 34 -2.96 -3.00 -1.58
C ALA A 34 -1.62 -3.64 -1.97
N LEU A 35 -0.70 -3.85 -1.02
CA LEU A 35 0.57 -4.55 -1.26
C LEU A 35 0.35 -6.02 -1.67
N LEU A 36 -0.57 -6.74 -1.01
CA LEU A 36 -0.92 -8.12 -1.37
C LEU A 36 -1.50 -8.22 -2.78
N HIS A 37 -2.41 -7.30 -3.16
CA HIS A 37 -3.07 -7.34 -4.47
C HIS A 37 -2.22 -6.78 -5.61
N SER A 38 -1.29 -5.87 -5.33
CA SER A 38 -0.40 -5.28 -6.35
C SER A 38 0.88 -6.07 -6.57
N GLY A 39 1.36 -6.79 -5.56
CA GLY A 39 2.69 -7.40 -5.58
C GLY A 39 3.84 -6.39 -5.67
N CYS A 40 3.57 -5.10 -5.42
CA CYS A 40 4.58 -4.05 -5.44
C CYS A 40 5.65 -4.29 -4.37
N ARG A 41 6.90 -3.94 -4.66
CA ARG A 41 7.89 -3.79 -3.60
C ARG A 41 7.49 -2.61 -2.72
N ILE A 42 7.76 -2.72 -1.43
CA ILE A 42 7.45 -1.66 -0.46
C ILE A 42 8.08 -0.31 -0.82
N THR A 43 9.29 -0.31 -1.41
CA THR A 43 9.95 0.90 -1.89
C THR A 43 9.20 1.52 -3.06
N GLU A 44 8.79 0.71 -4.04
CA GLU A 44 8.00 1.16 -5.19
C GLU A 44 6.67 1.75 -4.70
N PHE A 45 5.99 1.07 -3.77
CA PHE A 45 4.73 1.51 -3.18
C PHE A 45 4.86 2.82 -2.38
N SER A 46 5.96 2.99 -1.63
CA SER A 46 6.18 4.19 -0.82
C SER A 46 6.36 5.48 -1.63
N LEU A 47 6.61 5.35 -2.94
CA LEU A 47 6.85 6.46 -3.87
C LEU A 47 5.61 6.80 -4.71
N ILE A 48 4.51 6.06 -4.56
CA ILE A 48 3.27 6.31 -5.30
C ILE A 48 2.64 7.62 -4.81
N THR A 49 2.28 8.49 -5.74
CA THR A 49 1.55 9.73 -5.49
C THR A 49 0.03 9.56 -5.66
N LEU A 50 -0.73 10.55 -5.21
CA LEU A 50 -2.16 10.63 -5.51
C LEU A 50 -2.41 10.71 -7.02
N GLY A 51 -1.59 11.47 -7.76
CA GLY A 51 -1.65 11.58 -9.21
C GLY A 51 -1.50 10.24 -9.91
N ASP A 52 -0.45 9.48 -9.56
CA ASP A 52 -0.23 8.12 -10.10
C ASP A 52 -1.44 7.22 -9.86
N THR A 53 -2.06 7.36 -8.68
CA THR A 53 -3.21 6.54 -8.30
C THR A 53 -4.47 6.96 -9.08
N PHE A 54 -4.70 8.25 -9.28
CA PHE A 54 -5.82 8.74 -10.10
C PHE A 54 -5.69 8.25 -11.55
N ASP A 55 -4.49 8.34 -12.12
CA ASP A 55 -4.22 7.83 -13.47
C ASP A 55 -4.40 6.31 -13.54
N ALA A 56 -3.96 5.58 -12.51
CA ALA A 56 -4.17 4.14 -12.42
C ALA A 56 -5.65 3.75 -12.37
N LEU A 57 -6.48 4.51 -11.63
CA LEU A 57 -7.92 4.29 -11.54
C LEU A 57 -8.65 4.60 -12.85
N LYS A 58 -8.11 5.51 -13.67
CA LYS A 58 -8.65 5.86 -14.99
C LYS A 58 -8.22 4.88 -16.08
N THR A 59 -6.97 4.45 -16.06
CA THR A 59 -6.36 3.63 -17.13
C THR A 59 -6.41 2.13 -16.85
N GLY A 60 -6.62 1.73 -15.60
CA GLY A 60 -6.56 0.34 -15.16
C GLY A 60 -5.14 -0.17 -14.90
N TYR A 61 -4.11 0.68 -14.96
CA TYR A 61 -2.72 0.28 -14.72
C TYR A 61 -1.99 1.27 -13.82
N LEU A 62 -1.44 0.78 -12.71
CA LEU A 62 -0.52 1.53 -11.87
C LEU A 62 0.88 1.49 -12.48
N PHE A 63 1.34 2.64 -12.97
CA PHE A 63 2.67 2.80 -13.56
C PHE A 63 3.72 2.97 -12.47
N ILE A 64 4.85 2.28 -12.60
CA ILE A 64 6.00 2.38 -11.69
C ILE A 64 7.21 2.70 -12.57
N PRO A 65 7.72 3.93 -12.52
CA PRO A 65 8.80 4.34 -13.39
C PRO A 65 10.12 3.67 -12.97
N ARG A 66 11.03 3.44 -13.92
CA ARG A 66 12.26 2.68 -13.69
C ARG A 66 13.11 3.23 -12.55
N GLU A 67 13.15 4.55 -12.35
CA GLU A 67 13.89 5.24 -11.30
C GLU A 67 13.42 4.84 -9.89
N ASN A 68 12.15 4.46 -9.74
CA ASN A 68 11.59 4.01 -8.47
C ASN A 68 11.86 2.53 -8.20
N ARG A 69 12.52 1.83 -9.14
CA ARG A 69 12.78 0.40 -9.08
C ARG A 69 14.24 0.11 -8.80
N LYS A 70 14.48 -1.00 -8.10
CA LYS A 70 15.83 -1.49 -7.83
C LYS A 70 16.58 -1.69 -9.15
N GLY A 71 17.67 -0.93 -9.33
CA GLY A 71 18.57 -1.02 -10.48
C GLY A 71 18.14 -0.23 -11.72
N GLY A 72 17.01 0.49 -11.72
CA GLY A 72 16.73 1.50 -12.75
C GLY A 72 16.51 0.98 -14.18
N LYS A 73 16.38 -0.34 -14.40
CA LYS A 73 16.53 -0.93 -15.74
C LYS A 73 15.34 -0.73 -16.67
N ARG A 74 14.11 -0.82 -16.15
CA ARG A 74 12.88 -0.76 -16.95
C ARG A 74 11.68 -0.34 -16.13
N ASP A 75 10.73 0.34 -16.77
CA ASP A 75 9.44 0.65 -16.18
C ASP A 75 8.65 -0.62 -15.87
N HIS A 76 7.64 -0.47 -15.03
CA HIS A 76 6.69 -1.53 -14.72
C HIS A 76 5.27 -1.00 -14.69
N LYS A 77 4.31 -1.90 -14.90
CA LYS A 77 2.89 -1.62 -14.80
C LYS A 77 2.24 -2.75 -14.03
N VAL A 78 1.40 -2.41 -13.08
CA VAL A 78 0.58 -3.35 -12.30
C VAL A 78 -0.87 -3.16 -12.72
N PHE A 79 -1.51 -4.25 -13.14
CA PHE A 79 -2.93 -4.21 -13.48
C PHE A 79 -3.78 -3.96 -12.24
N VAL A 80 -4.66 -2.96 -12.30
CA VAL A 80 -5.55 -2.58 -11.20
C VAL A 80 -6.78 -3.48 -11.21
N THR A 81 -6.65 -4.62 -10.56
CA THR A 81 -7.80 -5.52 -10.31
C THR A 81 -8.88 -4.81 -9.50
N LYS A 82 -10.10 -5.36 -9.50
CA LYS A 82 -11.22 -4.84 -8.68
C LYS A 82 -10.84 -4.75 -7.19
N ALA A 83 -10.10 -5.73 -6.69
CA ALA A 83 -9.64 -5.75 -5.29
C ALA A 83 -8.61 -4.64 -5.03
N LEU A 84 -7.59 -4.50 -5.87
CA LEU A 84 -6.61 -3.42 -5.73
C LEU A 84 -7.28 -2.05 -5.82
N ARG A 85 -8.23 -1.87 -6.75
CA ARG A 85 -9.00 -0.64 -6.93
C ARG A 85 -9.68 -0.19 -5.63
N LEU A 86 -10.30 -1.12 -4.91
CA LEU A 86 -10.97 -0.85 -3.64
C LEU A 86 -10.01 -0.23 -2.63
N HIS A 87 -8.83 -0.83 -2.46
CA HIS A 87 -7.86 -0.35 -1.47
C HIS A 87 -7.20 0.96 -1.90
N LEU A 88 -6.94 1.17 -3.19
CA LEU A 88 -6.42 2.45 -3.69
C LEU A 88 -7.41 3.60 -3.45
N VAL A 89 -8.70 3.39 -3.73
CA VAL A 89 -9.75 4.40 -3.46
C VAL A 89 -9.87 4.69 -1.98
N ALA A 90 -9.82 3.66 -1.13
CA ALA A 90 -9.87 3.87 0.31
C ALA A 90 -8.66 4.66 0.83
N LEU A 91 -7.45 4.41 0.30
CA LEU A 91 -6.25 5.17 0.66
C LEU A 91 -6.35 6.63 0.22
N ILE A 92 -6.92 6.92 -0.96
CA ILE A 92 -7.23 8.29 -1.40
C ILE A 92 -8.19 8.96 -0.41
N ASN A 93 -9.28 8.27 -0.02
CA ASN A 93 -10.29 8.84 0.87
C ASN A 93 -9.77 9.09 2.30
N LEU A 94 -8.79 8.29 2.74
CA LEU A 94 -8.11 8.47 4.02
C LEU A 94 -7.00 9.54 3.95
N ASN A 95 -6.65 10.00 2.75
CA ASN A 95 -5.66 11.04 2.55
C ASN A 95 -6.31 12.42 2.76
N GLY A 96 -5.72 13.22 3.65
CA GLY A 96 -6.18 14.58 3.91
C GLY A 96 -5.85 15.57 2.79
N SER A 97 -5.02 15.18 1.81
CA SER A 97 -4.69 15.97 0.64
C SER A 97 -5.42 15.48 -0.61
N GLN A 98 -5.57 16.38 -1.58
CA GLN A 98 -6.07 16.09 -2.93
C GLN A 98 -5.08 16.55 -4.01
N LEU A 99 -3.88 16.97 -3.63
CA LEU A 99 -2.85 17.43 -4.57
C LEU A 99 -2.19 16.22 -5.24
N SER A 100 -2.14 16.20 -6.57
CA SER A 100 -1.58 15.08 -7.32
C SER A 100 -0.13 14.75 -6.98
N SER A 101 0.67 15.75 -6.57
CA SER A 101 2.08 15.59 -6.18
C SER A 101 2.27 14.93 -4.81
N ASP A 102 1.23 14.87 -3.99
CA ASP A 102 1.34 14.38 -2.63
C ASP A 102 1.37 12.84 -2.61
N PRO A 103 2.01 12.23 -1.60
CA PRO A 103 2.07 10.78 -1.49
C PRO A 103 0.67 10.18 -1.31
N LEU A 104 0.42 9.02 -1.91
CA LEU A 104 -0.80 8.24 -1.68
C LEU A 104 -1.00 7.95 -0.18
N VAL A 105 0.11 7.71 0.54
CA VAL A 105 0.11 7.42 1.96
C VAL A 105 1.00 8.42 2.71
N PRO A 106 0.41 9.47 3.29
CA PRO A 106 1.15 10.47 4.03
C PRO A 106 1.54 9.95 5.42
N GLY A 107 2.73 10.35 5.85
CA GLY A 107 3.26 10.28 7.20
C GLY A 107 3.05 11.60 7.94
N ARG A 108 4.02 11.98 8.77
CA ARG A 108 3.98 13.25 9.51
C ARG A 108 4.23 14.42 8.55
N PHE A 109 3.53 15.52 8.74
CA PHE A 109 3.69 16.77 7.98
C PHE A 109 3.52 16.59 6.46
N GLY A 110 2.66 15.66 6.02
CA GLY A 110 2.38 15.41 4.60
C GLY A 110 3.48 14.68 3.83
N GLN A 111 4.60 14.35 4.48
CA GLN A 111 5.71 13.63 3.85
C GLN A 111 5.35 12.16 3.60
N PRO A 112 5.90 11.48 2.58
CA PRO A 112 5.64 10.06 2.36
C PRO A 112 6.02 9.21 3.57
N LEU A 113 5.26 8.15 3.86
CA LEU A 113 5.72 7.15 4.83
C LEU A 113 7.04 6.53 4.37
N THR A 114 8.02 6.49 5.27
CA THR A 114 9.29 5.81 4.98
C THR A 114 9.09 4.30 4.91
N VAL A 115 9.93 3.61 4.13
CA VAL A 115 9.95 2.13 4.06
C VAL A 115 10.03 1.50 5.47
N ARG A 116 10.83 2.08 6.36
CA ARG A 116 10.95 1.61 7.74
C ARG A 116 9.63 1.71 8.51
N ASN A 117 8.86 2.78 8.31
CA ASN A 117 7.56 2.92 8.97
C ASN A 117 6.55 1.90 8.45
N TYR A 118 6.52 1.63 7.15
CA TYR A 118 5.72 0.54 6.61
C TYR A 118 6.08 -0.81 7.24
N GLN A 119 7.38 -1.14 7.29
CA GLN A 119 7.87 -2.39 7.90
C GLN A 119 7.50 -2.50 9.39
N GLN A 120 7.62 -1.41 10.15
CA GLN A 120 7.24 -1.38 11.57
C GLN A 120 5.76 -1.64 11.77
N ARG A 121 4.89 -1.05 10.94
CA ARG A 121 3.43 -1.23 10.98
C ARG A 121 3.03 -2.66 10.64
N ILE A 122 3.56 -3.21 9.54
CA ILE A 122 3.29 -4.60 9.15
C ILE A 122 3.76 -5.57 10.25
N ARG A 123 4.94 -5.32 10.85
CA ARG A 123 5.45 -6.12 11.97
C ARG A 123 4.53 -6.04 13.20
N TYR A 124 4.00 -4.86 13.50
CA TYR A 124 3.04 -4.69 14.59
C TYR A 124 1.79 -5.54 14.35
N TRP A 125 1.16 -5.42 13.18
CA TRP A 125 -0.03 -6.20 12.85
C TRP A 125 0.22 -7.71 12.77
N ALA A 126 1.41 -8.13 12.31
CA ALA A 126 1.79 -9.53 12.36
C ALA A 126 1.88 -10.08 13.79
N LYS A 127 2.31 -9.26 14.78
CA LYS A 127 2.29 -9.66 16.19
C LYS A 127 0.87 -9.75 16.74
N GLU A 128 0.02 -8.79 16.40
CA GLU A 128 -1.39 -8.78 16.85
C GLU A 128 -2.21 -9.93 16.23
N ALA A 129 -1.91 -10.33 14.98
CA ALA A 129 -2.60 -11.43 14.31
C ALA A 129 -2.28 -12.82 14.90
N CYS A 130 -1.16 -12.96 15.59
CA CYS A 130 -0.70 -14.21 16.21
C CYS A 130 -1.07 -14.31 17.71
N ARG A 131 -1.84 -13.37 18.25
CA ARG A 131 -2.41 -13.42 19.60
C ARG A 131 -3.77 -14.11 19.56
#